data_AF-A0A2T1AB87-F1
#
_entry.id   AF-A0A2T1AB87-F1
#
_cell.length_a   1.000
_cell.length_b   1.000
_cell.length_c   1.000
_cell.angle_alpha   90.00
_cell.angle_beta   90.00
_cell.angle_gamma   90.00
#
_symmetry.space_group_name_H-M   'P 1'
#
loop_
_entity.id
_entity.type
_entity.pdbx_description
1 polymer ?
#
loop_
_entity_poly.entity_id
_entity_poly.type
_entity_poly.pdbx_seq_one_letter_code
_entity_poly.pdbx_strand_id
1 'polypeptide(L)'
;MNINLGQLSRTELEILAKDIEVRIVELEKENKERAYFDMLAIAAKYEVSFQEVVDKFAKPTKKSTSKRAPRYANPEDPSQTWTGRGRKPIWLIEAVQSGVSMEELELKS
;
A
#
# COMPACT_ATOMS: atom_id res chain seq x y z
N MET A 1 -18.66 -35.05 13.14
CA MET A 1 -17.98 -36.22 12.54
C MET A 1 -16.63 -36.37 13.21
N ASN A 2 -16.23 -37.58 13.61
CA ASN A 2 -14.87 -37.87 14.06
C ASN A 2 -14.11 -38.55 12.92
N ILE A 3 -12.97 -37.99 12.53
CA ILE A 3 -12.05 -38.61 11.57
C ILE A 3 -11.13 -39.55 12.36
N ASN A 4 -11.05 -40.81 11.97
CA ASN A 4 -10.25 -41.81 12.69
C ASN A 4 -8.82 -41.89 12.13
N LEU A 5 -7.90 -41.13 12.74
CA LEU A 5 -6.53 -40.98 12.25
C LEU A 5 -5.68 -42.24 12.38
N GLY A 6 -6.03 -43.16 13.29
CA GLY A 6 -5.26 -44.38 13.56
C GLY A 6 -5.33 -45.44 12.46
N GLN A 7 -6.23 -45.28 11.49
CA GLN A 7 -6.37 -46.18 10.35
C GLN A 7 -5.63 -45.70 9.09
N LEU A 8 -5.08 -44.48 9.12
CA LEU A 8 -4.40 -43.87 7.99
C LEU A 8 -2.90 -44.19 8.04
N SER A 9 -2.33 -44.51 6.88
CA SER A 9 -0.89 -44.62 6.69
C SER A 9 -0.22 -43.23 6.75
N ARG A 10 1.10 -43.21 6.96
CA ARG A 10 1.88 -41.95 6.98
C ARG A 10 1.62 -41.08 5.75
N THR A 11 1.62 -41.68 4.55
CA THR A 11 1.39 -40.95 3.30
C THR A 11 -0.01 -40.36 3.24
N GLU A 12 -1.04 -41.10 3.68
CA GLU A 12 -2.41 -40.59 3.72
C GLU A 12 -2.57 -39.45 4.73
N LEU A 13 -1.88 -39.51 5.87
CA LEU A 13 -1.84 -38.41 6.83
C LEU A 13 -1.16 -37.16 6.25
N GLU A 14 -0.07 -37.33 5.49
CA GLU A 14 0.62 -36.22 4.82
C GLU A 14 -0.24 -35.58 3.73
N ILE A 15 -1.02 -36.37 2.98
CA ILE A 15 -1.99 -35.87 1.99
C ILE A 15 -3.12 -35.13 2.69
N LEU A 16 -3.72 -35.74 3.72
CA LEU A 16 -4.82 -35.12 4.47
C LEU A 16 -4.39 -33.79 5.11
N ALA A 17 -3.15 -33.70 5.62
CA ALA A 17 -2.63 -32.45 6.16
C ALA A 17 -2.62 -31.33 5.12
N LYS A 18 -2.17 -31.62 3.89
CA LYS A 18 -2.20 -30.65 2.78
C LYS A 18 -3.61 -30.25 2.40
N ASP A 19 -4.53 -31.20 2.31
CA ASP A 19 -5.92 -30.92 1.99
C ASP A 19 -6.59 -30.05 3.06
N ILE A 20 -6.26 -30.28 4.33
CA ILE A 20 -6.72 -29.43 5.44
C ILE A 20 -6.19 -28.00 5.30
N GLU A 21 -4.90 -27.81 5.00
CA GLU A 21 -4.33 -26.47 4.79
C GLU A 21 -5.04 -25.73 3.65
N VAL A 22 -5.26 -26.39 2.51
CA VAL A 22 -6.00 -25.82 1.38
C VAL A 22 -7.42 -25.46 1.82
N ARG A 23 -8.12 -26.37 2.50
CA ARG A 23 -9.50 -26.15 2.92
C ARG A 23 -9.63 -25.02 3.94
N ILE A 24 -8.66 -24.83 4.82
CA ILE A 24 -8.62 -23.70 5.76
C ILE A 24 -8.58 -22.38 4.99
N VAL A 25 -7.69 -22.26 4.00
CA VAL A 25 -7.57 -21.03 3.18
C VAL A 25 -8.85 -20.76 2.39
N GLU A 26 -9.46 -21.79 1.81
CA GLU A 26 -10.75 -21.66 1.12
C GLU A 26 -11.86 -21.21 2.06
N LEU A 27 -11.95 -21.80 3.25
CA LEU A 27 -12.94 -21.41 4.26
C LEU A 27 -12.75 -19.96 4.69
N GLU A 28 -11.51 -19.49 4.86
CA GLU A 28 -11.26 -18.08 5.14
C GLU A 28 -11.77 -17.18 4.02
N LYS A 29 -11.58 -17.57 2.76
CA LYS A 29 -12.10 -16.81 1.60
C LYS A 29 -13.63 -16.79 1.60
N GLU A 30 -14.27 -17.95 1.74
CA GLU A 30 -15.72 -18.07 1.83
C GLU A 30 -16.29 -17.24 2.99
N ASN A 31 -15.63 -17.28 4.15
CA ASN A 31 -16.04 -16.52 5.34
C ASN A 31 -15.91 -15.00 5.11
N LYS A 32 -14.85 -14.54 4.43
CA LYS A 32 -14.70 -13.13 4.04
C LYS A 32 -15.78 -12.68 3.09
N GLU A 33 -16.11 -13.49 2.09
CA GLU A 33 -17.20 -13.19 1.14
C GLU A 33 -18.55 -13.13 1.85
N ARG A 34 -18.87 -14.10 2.72
CA ARG A 34 -20.09 -14.07 3.53
C ARG A 34 -20.16 -12.85 4.43
N ALA A 35 -19.08 -12.54 5.15
CA ALA A 35 -19.02 -11.36 6.00
C ALA A 35 -19.25 -10.07 5.19
N TYR A 36 -18.72 -9.98 3.98
CA TYR A 36 -18.95 -8.84 3.10
C TYR A 36 -20.44 -8.71 2.70
N PHE A 37 -21.09 -9.81 2.30
CA PHE A 37 -22.51 -9.79 1.99
C PHE A 37 -23.38 -9.46 3.21
N ASP A 38 -23.04 -9.98 4.39
CA ASP A 38 -23.73 -9.66 5.63
C ASP A 38 -23.58 -8.16 5.96
N MET A 39 -22.38 -7.60 5.82
CA MET A 39 -22.15 -6.17 6.00
C MET A 39 -22.93 -5.31 4.99
N LEU A 40 -23.00 -5.73 3.73
CA LEU A 40 -23.84 -5.08 2.72
C LEU A 40 -25.32 -5.13 3.07
N ALA A 41 -25.82 -6.29 3.52
CA ALA A 41 -27.21 -6.46 3.92
C ALA A 41 -27.55 -5.58 5.14
N ILE A 42 -26.63 -5.48 6.09
CA ILE A 42 -26.76 -4.58 7.24
C ILE A 42 -26.79 -3.12 6.79
N ALA A 43 -25.90 -2.69 5.89
CA ALA A 43 -25.89 -1.32 5.37
C ALA A 43 -27.20 -0.99 4.62
N ALA A 44 -27.66 -1.91 3.76
CA ALA A 44 -28.91 -1.77 3.02
C ALA A 44 -30.13 -1.68 3.94
N LYS A 45 -30.15 -2.41 5.07
CA LYS A 45 -31.21 -2.32 6.08
C LYS A 45 -31.37 -0.91 6.66
N TYR A 46 -30.30 -0.13 6.71
CA TYR A 46 -30.33 1.26 7.19
C TYR A 46 -30.32 2.28 6.05
N GLU A 47 -30.53 1.84 4.80
CA GLU A 47 -30.56 2.69 3.61
C GLU A 47 -29.27 3.51 3.41
N VAL A 48 -28.13 2.97 3.86
CA VAL A 48 -26.81 3.60 3.72
C VAL A 48 -25.89 2.74 2.85
N SER A 49 -24.92 3.38 2.20
CA SER A 49 -23.88 2.65 1.47
C SER A 49 -22.86 2.04 2.42
N PHE A 50 -22.46 0.79 2.18
CA PHE A 50 -21.36 0.16 2.93
C PHE A 50 -20.08 0.99 2.89
N GLN A 51 -19.77 1.61 1.73
CA GLN A 51 -18.57 2.42 1.58
C GLN A 51 -18.60 3.67 2.47
N GLU A 52 -19.76 4.32 2.62
CA GLU A 52 -19.91 5.48 3.50
C GLU A 52 -19.74 5.10 4.98
N VAL A 53 -20.24 3.93 5.37
CA VAL A 53 -20.04 3.40 6.73
C VAL A 53 -18.56 3.11 6.98
N VAL A 54 -17.86 2.48 6.03
CA VAL A 54 -16.42 2.21 6.14
C VAL A 54 -15.63 3.52 6.19
N ASP A 55 -15.91 4.47 5.31
CA ASP A 55 -15.19 5.75 5.22
C ASP A 55 -15.36 6.59 6.51
N LYS A 56 -16.52 6.50 7.16
CA LYS A 56 -16.77 7.18 8.45
C LYS A 56 -15.85 6.68 9.58
N PHE A 57 -15.48 5.40 9.58
CA PHE A 57 -14.63 4.79 10.61
C PHE A 57 -13.20 4.53 10.14
N ALA A 58 -12.91 4.69 8.85
CA ALA A 58 -11.56 4.67 8.32
C ALA A 58 -10.77 5.81 8.99
N LYS A 59 -9.71 5.46 9.73
CA LYS A 59 -8.75 6.46 10.19
C LYS A 59 -8.26 7.21 8.95
N PRO A 60 -8.15 8.55 8.99
CA PRO A 60 -7.51 9.28 7.91
C PRO A 60 -6.09 8.75 7.77
N THR A 61 -5.87 7.88 6.78
CA THR A 61 -4.53 7.57 6.33
C THR A 61 -3.99 8.89 5.85
N LYS A 62 -2.91 9.39 6.47
CA LYS A 62 -2.20 10.57 5.97
C LYS A 62 -2.00 10.31 4.48
N LYS A 63 -2.74 11.03 3.61
CA LYS A 63 -2.47 11.04 2.18
C LYS A 63 -0.96 11.22 2.09
N SER A 64 -0.27 10.21 1.59
CA SER A 64 1.13 10.35 1.21
C SER A 64 1.11 11.51 0.24
N THR A 65 1.49 12.70 0.71
CA THR A 65 1.78 13.82 -0.16
C THR A 65 2.85 13.25 -1.08
N SER A 66 2.47 12.98 -2.33
CA SER A 66 3.43 12.51 -3.33
C SER A 66 4.65 13.41 -3.19
N LYS A 67 5.81 12.83 -2.91
CA LYS A 67 7.06 13.58 -2.93
C LYS A 67 7.08 14.25 -4.29
N ARG A 68 6.88 15.57 -4.32
CA ARG A 68 6.88 16.33 -5.58
C ARG A 68 8.19 16.04 -6.28
N ALA A 69 8.12 15.85 -7.59
CA ALA A 69 9.32 15.63 -8.39
C ALA A 69 10.35 16.73 -8.09
N PRO A 70 11.63 16.37 -7.97
CA PRO A 70 12.69 17.37 -7.87
C PRO A 70 12.63 18.31 -9.08
N ARG A 71 12.81 19.60 -8.83
CA ARG A 71 12.72 20.65 -9.84
C ARG A 71 14.09 21.14 -10.28
N TYR A 72 15.10 21.00 -9.44
CA TYR A 72 16.48 21.37 -9.72
C TYR A 72 17.43 20.22 -9.41
N ALA A 73 18.50 20.08 -10.18
CA ALA A 73 19.58 19.11 -9.95
C ALA A 73 20.93 19.80 -10.00
N ASN A 74 21.88 19.29 -9.20
CA ASN A 74 23.25 19.78 -9.23
C ASN A 74 23.98 19.27 -10.50
N PRO A 75 24.59 20.16 -11.31
CA PRO A 75 25.36 19.77 -12.50
C PRO A 75 26.64 18.99 -12.17
N GLU A 76 27.19 19.17 -10.97
CA GLU A 76 28.38 18.44 -10.52
C GLU A 76 28.03 17.07 -9.93
N ASP A 77 26.82 16.92 -9.36
CA ASP A 77 26.34 15.67 -8.74
C ASP A 77 24.82 15.50 -8.94
N PRO A 78 24.38 14.78 -9.99
CA PRO A 78 22.96 14.60 -10.31
C PRO A 78 22.13 13.88 -9.23
N SER A 79 22.76 13.28 -8.23
CA SER A 79 22.05 12.67 -7.09
C SER A 79 21.45 13.72 -6.14
N GLN A 80 22.02 14.93 -6.13
CA GLN A 80 21.57 16.04 -5.31
C GLN A 80 20.49 16.83 -6.03
N THR A 81 19.27 16.72 -5.53
CA THR A 81 18.11 17.36 -6.14
C THR A 81 17.31 18.17 -5.15
N TRP A 82 16.64 19.22 -5.66
CA TRP A 82 15.84 20.12 -4.85
C TRP A 82 14.48 20.38 -5.50
N THR A 83 13.41 20.27 -4.71
CA THR A 83 12.03 20.41 -5.19
C THR A 83 11.58 21.86 -5.37
N GLY A 84 12.46 22.84 -5.11
CA GLY A 84 12.13 24.27 -5.14
C GLY A 84 11.38 24.76 -3.89
N ARG A 85 11.24 23.92 -2.86
CA ARG A 85 10.56 24.24 -1.59
C ARG A 85 11.51 24.04 -0.42
N GLY A 86 11.42 24.93 0.57
CA GLY A 86 12.22 24.85 1.80
C GLY A 86 13.60 25.51 1.67
N ARG A 87 14.53 25.13 2.55
CA ARG A 87 15.90 25.68 2.55
C ARG A 87 16.62 25.30 1.26
N LYS A 88 17.22 26.29 0.61
CA LYS A 88 18.07 26.08 -0.57
C LYS A 88 19.31 25.26 -0.16
N PRO A 89 19.66 24.20 -0.92
CA PRO A 89 20.87 23.43 -0.67
C PRO A 89 22.11 24.24 -1.04
N ILE A 90 23.26 23.86 -0.48
CA ILE A 90 24.51 24.62 -0.58
C ILE A 90 24.98 24.72 -2.03
N TRP A 91 24.98 23.60 -2.77
CA TRP A 91 25.37 23.55 -4.18
C TRP A 91 24.59 24.54 -5.07
N LEU A 92 23.31 24.76 -4.76
CA LEU A 92 22.48 25.69 -5.52
C LEU A 92 22.89 27.14 -5.24
N ILE A 93 23.26 27.44 -3.99
CA ILE A 93 23.74 28.78 -3.60
C ILE A 93 25.10 29.03 -4.25
N GLU A 94 26.00 28.06 -4.23
CA GLU A 94 27.34 28.14 -4.82
C GLU A 94 27.27 28.27 -6.35
N ALA A 95 26.40 27.50 -7.02
CA ALA A 95 26.18 27.62 -8.46
C ALA A 95 25.66 29.00 -8.87
N VAL A 96 24.71 29.57 -8.11
CA VAL A 96 24.24 30.94 -8.37
C VAL A 96 25.33 31.98 -8.12
N GLN A 97 26.20 31.76 -7.13
CA GLN A 97 27.34 32.64 -6.86
C GLN A 97 28.44 32.56 -7.92
N SER A 98 28.64 31.39 -8.54
CA SER A 98 29.59 31.20 -9.63
C SER A 98 29.08 31.74 -10.98
N GLY A 99 27.86 32.29 -11.02
CA GLY A 99 27.27 32.91 -12.20
C GLY A 99 26.34 32.00 -13.01
N VAL A 100 26.05 30.79 -12.52
CA VAL A 100 25.11 29.86 -13.16
C VAL A 100 23.68 30.32 -12.87
N SER A 101 22.86 30.41 -13.92
CA SER A 101 21.47 30.83 -13.79
C SER A 101 20.62 29.70 -13.22
N MET A 102 19.64 30.06 -12.39
CA MET A 102 18.73 29.10 -11.75
C MET A 102 17.95 28.25 -12.79
N GLU A 103 17.64 28.81 -13.97
CA GLU A 103 17.02 28.06 -15.07
C GLU A 103 17.90 26.94 -15.65
N GLU A 104 19.23 27.05 -15.57
CA GLU A 104 20.15 26.04 -16.10
C GLU A 104 20.25 24.81 -15.19
N LEU A 105 19.97 25.01 -13.90
CA LEU A 105 19.90 23.97 -12.88
C LEU A 105 18.51 23.31 -12.82
N GLU A 106 17.53 23.83 -13.56
CA GLU A 106 16.15 23.33 -13.56
C GLU A 106 16.07 22.04 -14.39
N LEU A 107 15.62 20.96 -13.73
CA LEU A 107 15.23 19.73 -14.41
C LEU A 107 14.01 20.07 -15.26
N LYS A 108 14.20 20.21 -16.57
CA LYS A 108 13.09 20.27 -17.52
C LYS A 108 12.31 18.97 -17.39
N SER A 109 11.09 19.08 -16.88
CA SER A 109 10.14 17.97 -16.79
C SER A 109 9.48 17.69 -18.13
#